data_AF-A0A812TZQ8-F1
#
_entry.id   AF-A0A812TZQ8-F1
#
_cell.length_a   1.000
_cell.length_b   1.000
_cell.length_c   1.000
_cell.angle_alpha   90.00
_cell.angle_beta   90.00
_cell.angle_gamma   90.00
#
_symmetry.space_group_name_H-M   'P 1'
#
loop_
_entity.id
_entity.type
_entity.pdbx_description
1 polymer ?
#
loop_
_entity_poly.entity_id
_entity_poly.type
_entity_poly.pdbx_seq_one_letter_code
_entity_poly.pdbx_strand_id
1 'polypeptide(L)'
;DKTLDLDENSAIVSISLGRPGRPYVLRDDIFNPTTETEVLLPHGGLFKLGPDTNKSFYHAVRQTPTPEIAGARVSVTFRHVTSYEKAGELT
;
A
#
# COMPACT_ATOMS: atom_id res chain seq x y z
N ASP A 1 -3.85 -14.41 -5.16
CA ASP A 1 -4.47 -13.58 -4.12
C ASP A 1 -3.43 -12.61 -3.58
N LYS A 2 -3.77 -11.35 -3.25
CA LYS A 2 -2.80 -10.31 -2.81
C LYS A 2 -2.21 -10.58 -1.43
N THR A 3 -2.78 -11.53 -0.71
CA THR A 3 -2.44 -11.88 0.67
C THR A 3 -1.98 -13.32 0.84
N LEU A 4 -1.70 -14.04 -0.25
CA LEU A 4 -1.46 -15.49 -0.21
C LEU A 4 -0.38 -15.89 0.81
N ASP A 5 0.68 -15.08 0.91
CA ASP A 5 1.84 -15.30 1.77
C ASP A 5 1.97 -14.23 2.87
N LEU A 6 0.90 -13.51 3.18
CA LEU A 6 0.91 -12.46 4.20
C LEU A 6 0.20 -12.93 5.46
N ASP A 7 0.76 -12.61 6.63
CA ASP A 7 0.02 -12.72 7.89
C ASP A 7 -1.22 -11.81 7.81
N GLU A 8 -2.40 -12.43 7.85
CA GLU A 8 -3.69 -11.78 7.63
C GLU A 8 -4.09 -10.77 8.73
N ASN A 9 -3.41 -10.83 9.87
CA ASN A 9 -3.61 -9.92 11.00
C ASN A 9 -2.52 -8.84 11.07
N SER A 10 -1.50 -8.93 10.21
CA SER A 10 -0.40 -7.97 10.19
C SER A 10 -0.76 -6.69 9.44
N ALA A 11 -0.17 -5.58 9.87
CA ALA A 11 -0.22 -4.33 9.14
C ALA A 11 0.85 -4.28 8.06
N ILE A 12 0.55 -3.59 6.96
CA ILE A 12 1.54 -3.22 5.95
C ILE A 12 2.00 -1.80 6.25
N VAL A 13 3.31 -1.59 6.37
CA VAL A 13 3.88 -0.28 6.70
C VAL A 13 4.72 0.22 5.53
N SER A 14 4.53 1.47 5.14
CA SER A 14 5.30 2.09 4.06
C SER A 14 5.97 3.39 4.52
N ILE A 15 7.22 3.59 4.10
CA ILE A 15 7.97 4.83 4.28
C ILE A 15 8.18 5.47 2.92
N SER A 16 7.86 6.76 2.81
CA SER A 16 8.01 7.55 1.59
C SER A 16 9.26 8.41 1.62
N LEU A 17 10.13 8.29 0.63
CA LEU A 17 11.36 9.06 0.51
C LEU A 17 11.42 9.77 -0.85
N GLY A 18 12.13 10.89 -0.91
CA GLY A 18 12.22 11.74 -2.10
C GLY A 18 10.98 12.60 -2.33
N ARG A 19 10.53 12.69 -3.59
CA ARG A 19 9.46 13.59 -4.06
C ARG A 19 8.16 13.47 -3.22
N PRO A 20 7.69 14.57 -2.58
CA PRO A 20 6.46 14.57 -1.80
C PRO A 20 5.20 14.65 -2.67
N GLY A 21 4.04 14.43 -2.06
CA GLY A 21 2.75 14.80 -2.67
C GLY A 21 2.27 13.85 -3.76
N ARG A 22 2.76 12.60 -3.79
CA ARG A 22 2.16 11.54 -4.61
C ARG A 22 0.93 10.98 -3.87
N PRO A 23 -0.28 11.08 -4.45
CA PRO A 23 -1.50 10.59 -3.80
C PRO A 23 -1.49 9.08 -3.69
N TYR A 24 -1.64 8.58 -2.47
CA TYR A 24 -1.97 7.20 -2.18
C TYR A 24 -3.49 7.10 -2.08
N VAL A 25 -4.11 6.35 -2.96
CA VAL A 25 -5.56 6.28 -3.10
C VAL A 25 -6.05 4.97 -2.52
N LEU A 26 -7.12 5.01 -1.72
CA LEU A 26 -7.89 3.88 -1.22
C LEU A 26 -9.28 3.90 -1.86
N ARG A 27 -9.71 2.75 -2.39
CA ARG A 27 -10.99 2.58 -3.10
C ARG A 27 -11.69 1.31 -2.65
N ASP A 28 -13.00 1.38 -2.46
CA ASP A 28 -13.85 0.24 -2.10
C ASP A 28 -14.04 -0.74 -3.27
N ASP A 29 -13.98 -0.26 -4.51
CA ASP A 29 -13.98 -1.09 -5.73
C ASP A 29 -12.88 -0.67 -6.72
N ILE A 30 -12.37 -1.63 -7.49
CA ILE A 30 -11.28 -1.39 -8.44
C ILE A 30 -11.74 -0.70 -9.74
N PHE A 31 -12.96 -0.96 -10.19
CA PHE A 31 -13.49 -0.48 -11.47
C PHE A 31 -14.50 0.64 -11.30
N ASN A 32 -15.42 0.49 -10.34
CA ASN A 32 -16.53 1.41 -10.08
C ASN A 32 -16.57 1.79 -8.59
N PRO A 33 -15.55 2.52 -8.08
CA PRO A 33 -15.49 2.91 -6.68
C PRO A 33 -16.67 3.81 -6.31
N THR A 34 -17.31 3.54 -5.18
CA THR A 34 -18.31 4.45 -4.60
C THR A 34 -17.70 5.36 -3.54
N THR A 35 -16.58 4.92 -2.95
CA THR A 35 -15.80 5.68 -1.98
C THR A 35 -14.34 5.72 -2.41
N GLU A 36 -13.77 6.93 -2.43
CA GLU A 36 -12.35 7.16 -2.67
C GLU A 36 -11.78 8.03 -1.56
N THR A 37 -10.64 7.63 -1.00
CA THR A 37 -9.87 8.43 -0.04
C THR A 37 -8.46 8.59 -0.54
N GLU A 38 -7.97 9.84 -0.55
CA GLU A 38 -6.59 10.14 -0.90
C GLU A 38 -5.78 10.51 0.35
N VAL A 39 -4.57 9.94 0.44
CA VAL A 39 -3.58 10.27 1.45
C VAL A 39 -2.34 10.80 0.75
N LEU A 40 -1.97 12.04 1.04
CA LEU A 40 -0.72 12.62 0.56
C LEU A 40 0.42 12.16 1.46
N LEU A 41 1.37 11.43 0.88
CA LEU A 41 2.53 10.92 1.61
C LEU A 41 3.73 11.87 1.40
N PRO A 42 4.16 12.61 2.44
CA PRO A 42 5.31 13.49 2.37
C PRO A 42 6.63 12.72 2.41
N HIS A 43 7.74 13.40 2.14
CA HIS A 43 9.07 12.88 2.41
C HIS A 43 9.22 12.52 3.90
N GLY A 44 9.79 11.36 4.19
CA GLY A 44 9.90 10.81 5.54
C GLY A 44 8.58 10.30 6.13
N GLY A 45 7.47 10.42 5.40
CA GLY A 45 6.15 10.02 5.87
C GLY A 45 6.05 8.50 6.03
N LEU A 46 5.57 8.06 7.19
CA LEU A 46 5.22 6.68 7.47
C LEU A 46 3.70 6.51 7.36
N PHE A 47 3.27 5.50 6.62
CA PHE A 47 1.86 5.14 6.46
C PHE A 47 1.65 3.67 6.81
N LYS A 48 0.73 3.42 7.74
CA LYS A 48 0.33 2.10 8.19
C LYS A 48 -1.04 1.76 7.60
N LEU A 49 -1.08 0.73 6.75
CA LEU A 49 -2.31 0.13 6.25
C LEU A 49 -2.69 -1.04 7.16
N GLY A 50 -3.83 -0.92 7.84
CA GLY A 50 -4.35 -1.97 8.71
C GLY A 50 -4.84 -3.21 7.93
N PRO A 51 -4.95 -4.36 8.60
CA PRO A 51 -5.39 -5.61 7.97
C PRO A 51 -6.78 -5.49 7.35
N ASP A 52 -7.75 -4.91 8.08
CA ASP A 52 -9.12 -4.71 7.58
C ASP A 52 -9.14 -3.81 6.34
N THR A 53 -8.39 -2.72 6.35
CA THR A 53 -8.28 -1.83 5.20
C THR A 53 -7.64 -2.52 4.00
N ASN A 54 -6.62 -3.36 4.21
CA ASN A 54 -5.98 -4.10 3.13
C ASN A 54 -6.91 -5.17 2.50
N LYS A 55 -7.80 -5.76 3.30
CA LYS A 55 -8.80 -6.74 2.85
C LYS A 55 -9.95 -6.07 2.11
N SER A 56 -10.43 -4.93 2.61
CA SER A 56 -11.65 -4.28 2.11
C SER A 56 -11.41 -3.20 1.05
N PHE A 57 -10.19 -2.70 0.89
CA PHE A 57 -9.88 -1.61 -0.04
C PHE A 57 -8.76 -1.94 -1.01
N TYR A 58 -8.97 -1.54 -2.26
CA TYR A 58 -7.93 -1.44 -3.27
C TYR A 58 -7.11 -0.18 -3.04
N HIS A 59 -5.78 -0.31 -3.12
CA HIS A 59 -4.88 0.83 -3.00
C HIS A 59 -3.95 0.98 -4.19
N ALA A 60 -3.63 2.23 -4.54
CA ALA A 60 -2.72 2.57 -5.63
C ALA A 60 -2.04 3.91 -5.40
N VAL A 61 -0.85 4.11 -5.98
CA VAL A 61 -0.24 5.43 -6.09
C VAL A 61 -0.67 6.05 -7.41
N ARG A 62 -1.43 7.14 -7.37
CA ARG A 62 -1.94 7.82 -8.57
C ARG A 62 -0.78 8.39 -9.40
N GLN A 63 -0.89 8.24 -10.72
CA GLN A 63 -0.02 8.95 -11.64
C GLN A 63 -0.43 10.41 -11.65
N THR A 64 0.53 11.30 -11.43
CA THR A 64 0.34 12.74 -11.51
C THR A 64 1.27 13.29 -12.58
N PRO A 65 0.96 14.45 -13.19
CA PRO A 65 1.90 15.17 -14.03
C PRO A 65 3.24 15.27 -13.31
N THR A 66 4.32 14.95 -14.03
CA THR A 66 5.67 14.92 -13.47
C THR A 66 6.45 16.09 -14.07
N PRO A 67 6.67 17.17 -13.32
CA PRO A 67 7.62 18.20 -13.72
C PRO A 67 9.00 17.57 -13.98
N GLU A 68 9.74 18.06 -14.97
CA GLU A 68 11.08 17.54 -15.30
C GLU A 68 12.03 17.53 -14.09
N ILE A 69 11.87 18.48 -13.17
CA ILE A 69 12.68 18.63 -11.95
C ILE A 69 12.17 17.86 -10.73
N ALA A 70 11.10 17.08 -10.85
CA ALA A 70 10.37 16.59 -9.67
C ALA A 70 11.11 15.52 -8.85
N GLY A 71 12.19 14.94 -9.39
CA GLY A 71 12.98 13.91 -8.73
C GLY A 71 12.22 12.59 -8.52
N ALA A 72 12.94 11.58 -8.01
CA ALA A 72 12.36 10.27 -7.72
C ALA A 72 11.60 10.24 -6.39
N ARG A 73 10.57 9.40 -6.31
CA ARG A 73 9.97 8.95 -5.04
C ARG A 73 10.26 7.48 -4.84
N VAL A 74 10.83 7.13 -3.69
CA VAL A 74 11.04 5.74 -3.27
C VAL A 74 10.03 5.41 -2.17
N SER A 75 9.39 4.25 -2.29
CA SER A 75 8.49 3.72 -1.26
C SER A 75 9.09 2.42 -0.75
N VAL A 76 9.43 2.37 0.54
CA VAL A 76 9.89 1.14 1.19
C VAL A 76 8.70 0.56 1.94
N THR A 77 8.21 -0.61 1.52
CA THR A 77 7.03 -1.25 2.10
C THR A 77 7.42 -2.53 2.83
N PHE A 78 7.25 -2.51 4.15
CA PHE A 78 7.45 -3.63 5.05
C PHE A 78 6.18 -4.46 5.16
N ARG A 79 6.33 -5.78 5.16
CA ARG A 79 5.25 -6.76 5.27
C ARG A 79 5.71 -7.92 6.16
N HIS A 80 4.79 -8.48 6.93
CA HIS A 80 5.01 -9.75 7.62
C HIS A 80 4.58 -10.88 6.68
N VAL A 81 5.56 -11.65 6.21
CA VAL A 81 5.35 -12.76 5.26
C VAL A 81 5.35 -14.05 6.05
N THR A 82 4.29 -14.85 5.91
CA THR A 82 4.20 -16.20 6.46
C THR A 82 4.40 -17.21 5.33
N SER A 83 5.25 -18.21 5.58
CA SER A 83 5.55 -19.25 4.60
C SER A 83 4.88 -20.55 5.05
N TYR A 84 4.26 -21.27 4.13
CA TYR A 84 3.78 -22.62 4.40
C TYR A 84 4.97 -23.59 4.28
N GLU A 85 5.32 -24.29 5.36
CA GLU A 85 6.39 -25.31 5.33
C GLU A 85 5.97 -26.54 4.48
N LYS A 86 4.65 -26.76 4.34
CA LYS A 86 4.01 -27.74 3.45
C LYS A 86 2.72 -27.16 2.89
N ALA A 87 2.43 -27.45 1.62
CA ALA A 87 1.13 -27.14 1.04
C ALA A 87 0.01 -27.83 1.85
N GLY A 88 -0.72 -27.05 2.66
CA GLY A 88 -1.93 -27.51 3.36
C GLY A 88 -1.92 -27.52 4.89
N GLU A 89 -0.83 -27.14 5.58
CA GLU A 89 -0.83 -27.06 7.05
C GLU A 89 -0.31 -25.71 7.55
N LEU A 90 -1.11 -25.05 8.42
CA LEU A 90 -0.75 -23.82 9.13
C LEU A 90 0.08 -24.19 10.37
N THR A 91 1.26 -23.60 10.51
CA THR A 91 2.07 -23.59 11.76
C THR A 91 2.32 -22.17 12.19
#